data_AF-A0A4Q0ZQN3-F1
#
_entry.id   AF-A0A4Q0ZQN3-F1
#
_cell.length_a   1.000
_cell.length_b   1.000
_cell.length_c   1.000
_cell.angle_alpha   90.00
_cell.angle_beta   90.00
_cell.angle_gamma   90.00
#
_symmetry.space_group_name_H-M   'P 1'
#
loop_
_entity.id
_entity.type
_entity.pdbx_description
1 polymer ?
#
loop_
_entity_poly.entity_id
_entity_poly.type
_entity_poly.pdbx_seq_one_letter_code
_entity_poly.pdbx_strand_id
1 'polypeptide(L)'
;MKILKLATLSVAVCTFLAAQNFPNRGPIPFNSFDINGDNIVTSKEFYKVRNDRMTQKAQQNMPMRNAGNAPSFEDMDKNGDGKLTKEEFDKFRSERMQQMQRGKGMPGGNNGQGMGRMMNNK
;
A
#
# COMPACT_ATOMS: atom_id res chain seq x y z
N MET A 1 -5.18 45.12 39.79
CA MET A 1 -6.19 44.58 38.85
C MET A 1 -5.48 43.78 37.78
N LYS A 2 -6.04 42.63 37.42
CA LYS A 2 -5.47 41.55 36.62
C LYS A 2 -5.22 41.97 35.17
N ILE A 3 -4.13 41.47 34.55
CA ILE A 3 -4.10 41.24 33.10
C ILE A 3 -3.55 39.84 32.88
N LEU A 4 -4.43 38.97 32.37
CA LEU A 4 -4.20 37.56 32.10
C LEU A 4 -3.16 37.40 31.00
N LYS A 5 -2.16 36.53 31.23
CA LYS A 5 -1.32 36.01 30.15
C LYS A 5 -2.13 34.94 29.40
N LEU A 6 -2.60 35.32 28.23
CA LEU A 6 -3.29 34.46 27.27
C LEU A 6 -2.27 33.43 26.75
N ALA A 7 -2.31 32.19 27.24
CA ALA A 7 -1.53 31.10 26.67
C ALA A 7 -2.17 30.74 25.32
N THR A 8 -1.44 31.06 24.26
CA THR A 8 -1.82 30.84 22.87
C THR A 8 -2.13 29.37 22.61
N LEU A 9 -3.35 29.13 22.11
CA LEU A 9 -3.81 27.92 21.44
C LEU A 9 -2.70 27.40 20.51
N SER A 10 -2.19 26.20 20.75
CA SER A 10 -1.34 25.52 19.78
C SER A 10 -2.20 25.16 18.57
N VAL A 11 -2.02 25.91 17.48
CA VAL A 11 -2.59 25.62 16.17
C VAL A 11 -1.85 24.40 15.64
N ALA A 12 -2.40 23.20 15.87
CA ALA A 12 -2.02 22.05 15.07
C ALA A 12 -2.62 22.25 13.68
N VAL A 13 -1.81 22.85 12.81
CA VAL A 13 -2.07 23.03 11.39
C VAL A 13 -2.37 21.65 10.79
N CYS A 14 -3.64 21.30 10.64
CA CYS A 14 -4.06 20.23 9.73
C CYS A 14 -3.86 20.76 8.30
N THR A 15 -2.62 20.68 7.81
CA THR A 15 -2.32 21.00 6.41
C THR A 15 -3.06 20.03 5.50
N PHE A 16 -3.91 20.63 4.67
CA PHE A 16 -4.57 20.18 3.45
C PHE A 16 -4.15 18.82 2.86
N LEU A 17 -5.18 18.03 2.54
CA LEU A 17 -5.17 16.83 1.70
C LEU A 17 -4.43 17.08 0.38
N ALA A 18 -3.15 16.74 0.32
CA ALA A 18 -2.50 16.44 -0.94
C ALA A 18 -3.12 15.15 -1.49
N ALA A 19 -3.70 15.20 -2.68
CA ALA A 19 -4.01 14.01 -3.46
C ALA A 19 -2.68 13.31 -3.77
N GLN A 20 -2.24 12.44 -2.87
CA GLN A 20 -1.04 11.66 -3.08
C GLN A 20 -1.30 10.75 -4.28
N ASN A 21 -0.54 10.98 -5.37
CA ASN A 21 -0.58 10.07 -6.51
C ASN A 21 0.08 8.76 -6.09
N PHE A 22 -0.74 7.79 -5.66
CA PHE A 22 -0.24 6.48 -5.30
C PHE A 22 0.29 5.78 -6.54
N PRO A 23 1.30 4.91 -6.39
CA PRO A 23 1.81 4.16 -7.51
C PRO A 23 0.70 3.25 -8.08
N ASN A 24 0.49 3.30 -9.39
CA ASN A 24 -0.50 2.47 -10.08
C ASN A 24 -0.24 0.97 -9.93
N ARG A 25 1.04 0.58 -9.79
CA ARG A 25 1.50 -0.80 -9.65
C ARG A 25 2.43 -0.94 -8.44
N GLY A 26 2.51 -2.15 -7.89
CA GLY A 26 3.43 -2.46 -6.79
C GLY A 26 2.93 -2.07 -5.40
N PRO A 27 3.77 -2.28 -4.36
CA PRO A 27 3.45 -1.94 -2.98
C PRO A 27 3.43 -0.41 -2.76
N ILE A 28 2.56 0.03 -1.86
CA ILE A 28 2.54 1.41 -1.37
C ILE A 28 3.65 1.53 -0.29
N PRO A 29 4.48 2.58 -0.29
CA PRO A 29 5.49 2.77 0.76
C PRO A 29 4.84 3.13 2.11
N PHE A 30 5.53 2.84 3.22
CA PHE A 30 5.09 3.16 4.58
C PHE A 30 4.68 4.62 4.74
N ASN A 31 5.51 5.56 4.26
CA ASN A 31 5.27 7.00 4.36
C ASN A 31 4.02 7.49 3.62
N SER A 32 3.46 6.71 2.70
CA SER A 32 2.17 7.05 2.09
C SER A 32 0.98 6.68 2.98
N PHE A 33 1.18 5.75 3.92
CA PHE A 33 0.20 5.38 4.93
C PHE A 33 0.24 6.29 6.16
N ASP A 34 1.43 6.71 6.59
CA ASP A 34 1.62 7.64 7.70
C ASP A 34 1.27 9.07 7.25
N ILE A 35 0.02 9.48 7.44
CA ILE A 35 -0.50 10.75 6.92
C ILE A 35 -0.11 11.91 7.85
N ASN A 36 -0.12 11.66 9.15
CA ASN A 36 0.19 12.67 10.17
C ASN A 36 1.70 12.78 10.48
N GLY A 37 2.52 11.84 9.99
CA GLY A 37 3.97 11.86 10.11
C GLY A 37 4.48 11.46 11.50
N ASP A 38 3.70 10.67 12.26
CA ASP A 38 4.06 10.25 13.62
C ASP A 38 4.85 8.93 13.67
N ASN A 39 5.23 8.40 12.50
CA ASN A 39 5.88 7.10 12.31
C ASN A 39 5.05 5.90 12.76
N ILE A 40 3.74 6.09 12.90
CA ILE A 40 2.78 5.05 13.25
C ILE A 40 1.65 5.10 12.21
N VAL A 41 1.27 3.94 11.70
CA VAL A 41 0.09 3.85 10.83
C VAL A 41 -1.06 3.27 11.63
N THR A 42 -2.12 4.06 11.79
CA THR A 42 -3.37 3.58 12.37
C THR A 42 -4.24 2.87 11.33
N SER A 43 -5.19 2.05 11.80
CA SER A 43 -6.20 1.42 10.95
C SER A 43 -6.93 2.44 10.06
N LYS A 44 -7.26 3.61 10.62
CA LYS A 44 -7.93 4.70 9.88
C LYS A 44 -7.09 5.19 8.71
N GLU A 45 -5.81 5.42 8.92
CA GLU A 45 -4.90 5.90 7.88
C GLU A 45 -4.65 4.83 6.82
N PHE A 46 -4.48 3.58 7.25
CA PHE A 46 -4.34 2.43 6.37
C PHE A 46 -5.51 2.30 5.39
N TYR A 47 -6.74 2.28 5.91
CA TYR A 47 -7.94 2.14 5.07
C TYR A 47 -8.21 3.37 4.23
N LYS A 48 -7.91 4.58 4.73
CA LYS A 48 -8.00 5.80 3.93
C LYS A 48 -7.13 5.71 2.67
N VAL A 49 -5.87 5.35 2.82
CA VAL A 49 -4.91 5.26 1.70
C VAL A 49 -5.28 4.14 0.73
N ARG A 50 -5.78 3.01 1.25
CA ARG A 50 -6.33 1.93 0.41
C ARG A 50 -7.52 2.39 -0.41
N ASN A 51 -8.47 3.09 0.20
CA ASN A 51 -9.65 3.61 -0.47
C ASN A 51 -9.25 4.65 -1.52
N ASP A 52 -8.38 5.60 -1.17
CA ASP A 52 -7.93 6.64 -2.09
C ASP A 52 -7.23 6.03 -3.32
N ARG A 53 -6.39 5.00 -3.14
CA ARG A 53 -5.78 4.25 -4.26
C ARG A 53 -6.82 3.50 -5.08
N MET A 54 -7.87 2.96 -4.46
CA MET A 54 -8.95 2.32 -5.19
C MET A 54 -9.72 3.33 -6.05
N THR A 55 -10.04 4.49 -5.50
CA THR A 55 -10.68 5.59 -6.23
C THR A 55 -9.81 6.07 -7.39
N GLN A 56 -8.50 6.27 -7.18
CA GLN A 56 -7.56 6.66 -8.23
C GLN A 56 -7.55 5.66 -9.39
N LYS A 57 -7.52 4.35 -9.09
CA LYS A 57 -7.58 3.30 -10.12
C LYS A 57 -8.90 3.29 -10.88
N ALA A 58 -10.03 3.46 -10.17
CA ALA A 58 -11.34 3.53 -10.78
C ALA A 58 -11.45 4.73 -11.74
N GLN A 59 -10.97 5.90 -11.33
CA GLN A 59 -10.90 7.10 -12.17
C GLN A 59 -10.05 6.91 -13.42
N GLN A 60 -8.99 6.10 -13.33
CA GLN A 60 -8.11 5.77 -14.45
C GLN A 60 -8.60 4.58 -15.30
N ASN A 61 -9.83 4.08 -15.09
CA ASN A 61 -10.37 2.88 -15.73
C ASN A 61 -9.43 1.65 -15.61
N MET A 62 -8.68 1.57 -14.51
CA MET A 62 -7.69 0.53 -14.29
C MET A 62 -8.32 -0.69 -13.61
N PRO A 63 -8.02 -1.93 -14.04
CA PRO A 63 -8.64 -3.11 -13.47
C PRO A 63 -8.19 -3.35 -12.02
N MET A 64 -9.14 -3.61 -11.13
CA MET A 64 -8.94 -3.91 -9.70
C MET A 64 -8.48 -5.35 -9.45
N ARG A 65 -7.44 -5.77 -10.17
CA ARG A 65 -6.89 -7.13 -10.05
C ARG A 65 -6.46 -7.39 -8.60
N ASN A 66 -6.88 -8.53 -8.06
CA ASN A 66 -6.51 -8.99 -6.72
C ASN A 66 -6.94 -8.04 -5.57
N ALA A 67 -7.96 -7.20 -5.76
CA ALA A 67 -8.46 -6.34 -4.69
C ALA A 67 -8.91 -7.14 -3.46
N GLY A 68 -9.53 -8.32 -3.65
CA GLY A 68 -9.92 -9.23 -2.56
C GLY A 68 -8.77 -10.00 -1.90
N ASN A 69 -7.58 -10.04 -2.51
CA ASN A 69 -6.37 -10.68 -1.95
C ASN A 69 -5.41 -9.65 -1.34
N ALA A 70 -5.92 -8.44 -1.09
CA ALA A 70 -5.21 -7.42 -0.34
C ALA A 70 -5.14 -7.83 1.13
N PRO A 71 -3.96 -7.78 1.77
CA PRO A 71 -3.85 -7.98 3.21
C PRO A 71 -4.60 -6.87 3.93
N SER A 72 -5.25 -7.24 5.03
CA SER A 72 -5.91 -6.32 5.93
C SER A 72 -4.91 -5.62 6.85
N PHE A 73 -5.39 -4.70 7.69
CA PHE A 73 -4.57 -4.06 8.72
C PHE A 73 -4.12 -5.09 9.77
N GLU A 74 -5.06 -5.93 10.18
CA GLU A 74 -4.90 -6.96 11.22
C GLU A 74 -3.92 -8.06 10.80
N ASP A 75 -3.78 -8.32 9.49
CA ASP A 75 -2.74 -9.23 8.98
C ASP A 75 -1.31 -8.71 9.24
N MET A 76 -1.16 -7.39 9.26
CA MET A 76 0.13 -6.69 9.44
C MET A 76 0.43 -6.39 10.92
N ASP A 77 -0.61 -6.10 11.71
CA ASP A 77 -0.52 -5.78 13.14
C ASP A 77 -0.33 -7.07 13.95
N LYS A 78 0.92 -7.52 14.06
CA LYS A 78 1.24 -8.82 14.67
C LYS A 78 1.14 -8.81 16.19
N ASN A 79 1.37 -7.66 16.82
CA ASN A 79 1.30 -7.53 18.28
C ASN A 79 -0.12 -7.16 18.75
N GLY A 80 -1.01 -6.74 17.84
CA GLY A 80 -2.42 -6.46 18.11
C GLY A 80 -2.63 -5.16 18.90
N ASP A 81 -1.70 -4.21 18.81
CA ASP A 81 -1.76 -2.95 19.56
C ASP A 81 -2.56 -1.85 18.83
N GLY A 82 -3.06 -2.15 17.63
CA GLY A 82 -3.83 -1.23 16.81
C GLY A 82 -2.98 -0.23 16.04
N LYS A 83 -1.66 -0.45 15.98
CA LYS A 83 -0.67 0.42 15.36
C LYS A 83 0.24 -0.41 14.46
N LEU A 84 0.68 0.20 13.36
CA LEU A 84 1.71 -0.40 12.51
C LEU A 84 2.96 0.45 12.56
N THR A 85 4.00 -0.13 13.12
CA THR A 85 5.35 0.43 13.08
C THR A 85 6.01 0.18 11.73
N LYS A 86 7.08 0.91 11.45
CA LYS A 86 7.88 0.70 10.24
C LYS A 86 8.49 -0.71 10.20
N GLU A 87 8.92 -1.22 11.35
CA GLU A 87 9.49 -2.55 11.50
C GLU A 87 8.47 -3.64 11.14
N GLU A 88 7.23 -3.53 11.63
CA GLU A 88 6.16 -4.48 11.31
C GLU A 88 5.79 -4.44 9.83
N PHE A 89 5.72 -3.24 9.26
CA PHE A 89 5.45 -3.06 7.84
C PHE A 89 6.54 -3.69 6.95
N ASP A 90 7.82 -3.44 7.27
CA ASP A 90 8.96 -3.97 6.52
C ASP A 90 9.07 -5.49 6.65
N LYS A 91 8.81 -6.02 7.85
CA LYS A 91 8.76 -7.48 8.11
C LYS A 91 7.65 -8.14 7.29
N PHE A 92 6.43 -7.60 7.37
CA PHE A 92 5.29 -8.08 6.59
C PHE A 92 5.59 -8.11 5.08
N ARG A 93 6.19 -7.03 4.56
CA ARG A 93 6.57 -6.95 3.14
C ARG A 93 7.61 -8.00 2.77
N SER A 94 8.61 -8.21 3.62
CA SER A 94 9.68 -9.18 3.42
C SER A 94 9.14 -10.62 3.41
N GLU A 95 8.28 -10.96 4.36
CA GLU A 95 7.61 -12.27 4.44
C GLU A 95 6.76 -12.53 3.18
N ARG A 96 5.99 -11.52 2.75
CA ARG A 96 5.17 -11.65 1.55
C ARG A 96 6.01 -11.83 0.28
N MET A 97 7.12 -11.09 0.16
CA MET A 97 8.05 -11.26 -0.96
C MET A 97 8.69 -12.67 -0.95
N GLN A 98 9.05 -13.19 0.22
CA GLN A 98 9.59 -14.55 0.34
C GLN A 98 8.53 -15.60 0.00
N GLN A 99 7.29 -15.43 0.44
CA GLN A 99 6.19 -16.32 0.09
C GLN A 99 5.94 -16.35 -1.42
N MET A 100 5.98 -15.18 -2.07
CA MET A 100 5.89 -15.09 -3.54
C MET A 100 7.07 -15.76 -4.25
N GLN A 101 8.27 -15.72 -3.68
CA GLN A 101 9.45 -16.43 -4.24
C GLN A 101 9.33 -17.95 -4.05
N ARG A 102 8.87 -18.41 -2.88
CA ARG A 102 8.72 -19.84 -2.57
C ARG A 102 7.55 -20.49 -3.31
N GLY A 103 6.46 -19.76 -3.52
CA GLY A 103 5.31 -20.20 -4.32
C GLY A 103 5.55 -20.13 -5.83
N LYS A 104 6.70 -19.62 -6.27
CA LYS A 104 7.07 -19.45 -7.67
C LYS A 104 8.30 -20.29 -7.98
N GLY A 105 8.10 -21.62 -7.96
CA GLY A 105 8.72 -22.43 -8.99
C GLY A 105 8.39 -21.77 -10.34
N MET A 106 9.42 -21.38 -11.08
CA MET A 106 9.34 -20.69 -12.36
C MET A 106 8.19 -21.19 -13.27
N PRO A 107 7.43 -20.27 -13.87
CA PRO A 107 7.38 -20.26 -15.32
C PRO A 107 8.13 -19.02 -15.79
N GLY A 108 9.45 -19.15 -15.75
CA GLY A 108 10.34 -18.27 -16.48
C GLY A 108 10.24 -18.64 -17.96
N GLY A 109 10.00 -17.62 -18.78
CA GLY A 109 10.39 -17.62 -20.18
C GLY A 109 9.45 -18.31 -21.15
N ASN A 110 8.39 -17.63 -21.56
CA ASN A 110 7.98 -17.71 -22.96
C ASN A 110 8.36 -16.39 -23.66
N ASN A 111 9.66 -16.09 -23.66
CA ASN A 111 10.26 -15.32 -24.75
C ASN A 111 10.64 -16.35 -25.81
N GLY A 112 10.19 -16.10 -27.03
CA GLY A 112 10.13 -17.09 -28.10
C GLY A 112 11.46 -17.76 -28.44
N GLN A 113 11.36 -19.04 -28.80
CA GLN A 113 12.25 -19.71 -29.73
C GLN A 113 11.54 -20.95 -30.32
N GLY A 114 11.30 -20.86 -31.63
CA GLY A 114 11.26 -21.94 -32.61
C GLY A 114 10.82 -23.36 -32.21
N MET A 115 9.60 -23.71 -32.58
CA MET A 115 9.17 -25.02 -33.10
C MET A 115 8.06 -24.67 -34.10
N GLY A 116 8.27 -24.64 -35.41
CA GLY A 116 8.78 -25.72 -36.24
C GLY A 116 7.62 -26.64 -36.62
N ARG A 117 7.21 -26.61 -37.91
CA ARG A 117 6.27 -27.53 -38.61
C ARG A 117 4.78 -27.30 -38.32
N MET A 118 3.83 -27.26 -39.25
CA MET A 118 3.76 -27.65 -40.67
C MET A 118 2.70 -26.76 -41.33
N MET A 119 3.02 -26.18 -42.50
CA MET A 119 2.02 -26.03 -43.54
C MET A 119 1.57 -27.44 -43.95
N ASN A 120 0.26 -27.72 -43.89
CA ASN A 120 -0.36 -28.59 -44.88
C ASN A 120 -1.89 -28.45 -44.89
N ASN A 121 -2.35 -27.88 -46.01
CA ASN A 121 -3.52 -28.20 -46.83
C ASN A 121 -4.70 -28.97 -46.19
N LYS A 122 -5.87 -28.37 -46.30
CA LYS A 122 -6.90 -28.87 -47.21
C LYS A 122 -7.78 -27.73 -47.74
#